data_AF-A0A969NYT9-F1
#
_entry.id   AF-A0A969NYT9-F1
#
_cell.length_a   1.000
_cell.length_b   1.000
_cell.length_c   1.000
_cell.angle_alpha   90.00
_cell.angle_beta   90.00
_cell.angle_gamma   90.00
#
_symmetry.space_group_name_H-M   'P 1'
#
loop_
_entity.id
_entity.type
_entity.pdbx_description
1 polymer ?
#
loop_
_entity_poly.entity_id
_entity_poly.type
_entity_poly.pdbx_seq_one_letter_code
_entity_poly.pdbx_strand_id
1 'polypeptide(L)'
;MILSDILFLLFLALIAVLLAGALAPFESLGWWAGWYDATAPEDADATSQDAVDRARAATADHYIVYLSGIGDISGDTLTQGEIVFLDELAQRMPDTVIIRDIFPYSMHDKGLSGQGFFAGLWDWVQKSKIRGNELPALMVNIRNMFQVGVSADPRYGPIYNQGSSELILRGLLRHGYPLGSGKPVTLIGYSGGGQISIGAVTFLKHMINAPIQVISIGGVMSSDRGIQYLEHLYHLYGDKDVVQKLGAIMYSSRWSIMPKSSWNTATKEGRISQISLGPIDHNGAVGYFGTERYLANGQSHVEKSIEATFDVLVHSGFTRVLARDVPTGSLPYQSP
;
A
#
# COMPACT_ATOMS: atom_id res chain seq x y z
N MET A 1 7.42 -28.15 34.21
CA MET A 1 5.98 -27.87 34.06
C MET A 1 5.79 -26.52 33.38
N ILE A 2 6.06 -25.38 34.02
CA ILE A 2 5.87 -24.06 33.38
C ILE A 2 6.63 -23.90 32.04
N LEU A 3 7.90 -24.33 31.96
CA LEU A 3 8.68 -24.23 30.71
C LEU A 3 8.15 -25.15 29.60
N SER A 4 7.72 -26.38 29.93
CA SER A 4 7.14 -27.31 28.95
C SER A 4 5.80 -26.81 28.44
N ASP A 5 5.00 -26.19 29.30
CA ASP A 5 3.69 -25.65 28.95
C ASP A 5 3.84 -24.41 28.07
N ILE A 6 4.80 -23.53 28.37
CA ILE A 6 5.15 -22.38 27.52
C ILE A 6 5.64 -22.85 26.15
N LEU A 7 6.55 -23.82 26.10
CA LEU A 7 7.06 -24.37 24.83
C LEU A 7 5.94 -25.01 24.00
N PHE A 8 5.02 -25.72 24.66
CA PHE A 8 3.86 -26.32 24.00
C PHE A 8 2.91 -25.26 23.43
N LEU A 9 2.64 -24.18 24.18
CA LEU A 9 1.83 -23.06 23.69
C LEU A 9 2.49 -22.32 22.52
N LEU A 10 3.81 -22.10 22.57
CA LEU A 10 4.56 -21.51 21.46
C LEU A 10 4.53 -22.41 20.22
N PHE A 11 4.61 -23.73 20.41
CA PHE A 11 4.49 -24.70 19.32
C PHE A 11 3.10 -24.69 18.69
N LEU A 12 2.04 -24.68 19.50
CA LEU A 12 0.66 -24.57 19.00
C LEU A 12 0.44 -23.23 18.27
N ALA A 13 0.97 -22.12 18.80
CA ALA A 13 0.92 -20.82 18.14
C ALA A 13 1.63 -20.85 16.79
N LEU A 14 2.81 -21.49 16.70
CA LEU A 14 3.53 -21.67 15.45
C LEU A 14 2.71 -22.50 14.43
N ILE A 15 2.12 -23.62 14.85
CA ILE A 15 1.23 -24.42 13.99
C ILE A 15 0.07 -23.58 13.48
N ALA A 16 -0.58 -22.81 14.35
CA ALA A 16 -1.71 -21.95 13.97
C ALA A 16 -1.29 -20.90 12.94
N VAL A 17 -0.11 -20.27 13.10
CA VAL A 17 0.45 -19.32 12.14
C VAL A 17 0.75 -20.02 10.81
N LEU A 18 1.36 -21.20 10.81
CA LEU A 18 1.64 -21.96 9.59
C LEU A 18 0.37 -22.39 8.85
N LEU A 19 -0.65 -22.83 9.59
CA LEU A 19 -1.96 -23.16 9.02
C LEU A 19 -2.64 -21.94 8.43
N ALA A 20 -2.62 -20.79 9.12
CA ALA A 20 -3.15 -19.54 8.60
C ALA A 20 -2.45 -19.14 7.28
N GLY A 21 -1.12 -19.27 7.22
CA GLY A 21 -0.36 -19.02 6.00
C GLY A 21 -0.69 -20.00 4.87
N ALA A 22 -0.83 -21.29 5.16
CA ALA A 22 -1.22 -22.30 4.18
C ALA A 22 -2.64 -22.08 3.65
N LEU A 23 -3.53 -21.51 4.46
CA LEU A 23 -4.90 -21.19 4.09
C LEU A 23 -5.06 -19.84 3.38
N ALA A 24 -4.08 -18.93 3.48
CA ALA A 24 -4.18 -17.59 2.88
C ALA A 24 -4.45 -17.59 1.36
N PRO A 25 -3.80 -18.45 0.52
CA PRO A 25 -4.10 -18.51 -0.91
C PRO A 25 -5.55 -18.93 -1.23
N PHE A 26 -6.23 -19.66 -0.34
CA PHE A 26 -7.60 -20.13 -0.58
C PHE A 26 -8.60 -18.98 -0.62
N GLU A 27 -8.33 -17.87 0.08
CA GLU A 27 -9.15 -16.66 -0.03
C GLU A 27 -9.11 -16.10 -1.47
N SER A 28 -7.91 -16.08 -2.08
CA SER A 28 -7.72 -15.66 -3.47
C SER A 28 -8.35 -16.63 -4.47
N LEU A 29 -8.20 -17.94 -4.22
CA LEU A 29 -8.80 -18.97 -5.06
C LEU A 29 -10.32 -18.97 -4.98
N GLY A 30 -10.89 -18.72 -3.80
CA GLY A 30 -12.34 -18.61 -3.62
C GLY A 30 -12.92 -17.39 -4.33
N TRP A 31 -12.21 -16.25 -4.30
CA TRP A 31 -12.55 -15.06 -5.08
C TRP A 31 -12.55 -15.37 -6.57
N TRP A 32 -11.48 -15.99 -7.07
CA TRP A 32 -11.38 -16.37 -8.48
C TRP A 32 -12.45 -17.38 -8.91
N ALA A 33 -12.81 -18.31 -8.03
CA ALA A 33 -13.87 -19.30 -8.28
C ALA A 33 -15.30 -18.71 -8.18
N GLY A 34 -15.44 -17.42 -7.84
CA GLY A 34 -16.73 -16.75 -7.68
C GLY A 34 -17.51 -17.23 -6.45
N TRP A 35 -16.84 -17.79 -5.43
CA TRP A 35 -17.49 -18.28 -4.21
C TRP A 35 -18.01 -17.17 -3.31
N TYR A 36 -17.55 -15.95 -3.54
CA TYR A 36 -18.02 -14.75 -2.85
C TYR A 36 -18.88 -13.99 -3.83
N ASP A 37 -20.12 -13.68 -3.44
CA ASP A 37 -21.03 -12.96 -4.31
C ASP A 37 -20.38 -11.63 -4.69
N ALA A 38 -20.35 -11.34 -5.99
CA ALA A 38 -20.12 -10.00 -6.50
C ALA A 38 -21.34 -9.14 -6.20
N THR A 39 -21.71 -8.99 -4.93
CA THR A 39 -22.47 -7.83 -4.53
C THR A 39 -21.53 -6.67 -4.76
N ALA A 40 -21.74 -5.96 -5.88
CA ALA A 40 -21.38 -4.56 -5.96
C ALA A 40 -21.74 -3.94 -4.60
N PRO A 41 -20.90 -3.05 -4.05
CA PRO A 41 -21.34 -2.27 -2.91
C PRO A 41 -22.77 -1.80 -3.22
N GLU A 42 -23.73 -2.09 -2.33
CA GLU A 42 -24.83 -1.14 -2.20
C GLU A 42 -24.12 0.21 -2.11
N ASP A 43 -24.46 1.11 -3.04
CA ASP A 43 -24.00 2.48 -3.03
C ASP A 43 -24.15 2.99 -1.59
N ALA A 44 -23.10 2.86 -0.78
CA ALA A 44 -23.05 3.43 0.54
C ALA A 44 -23.06 4.91 0.23
N ASP A 45 -24.20 5.55 0.48
CA ASP A 45 -24.57 6.91 0.08
C ASP A 45 -23.34 7.74 -0.28
N ALA A 46 -23.20 8.08 -1.57
CA ALA A 46 -22.07 8.82 -2.10
C ALA A 46 -21.65 9.90 -1.08
N THR A 47 -20.46 9.71 -0.51
CA THR A 47 -20.04 10.54 0.61
C THR A 47 -19.89 11.99 0.15
N SER A 48 -19.89 12.93 1.08
CA SER A 48 -19.57 14.33 0.74
C SER A 48 -18.20 14.44 0.04
N GLN A 49 -17.28 13.55 0.36
CA GLN A 49 -15.97 13.45 -0.28
C GLN A 49 -16.08 13.00 -1.74
N ASP A 50 -16.89 11.99 -2.05
CA ASP A 50 -17.10 11.52 -3.45
C ASP A 50 -17.67 12.62 -4.35
N ALA A 51 -18.55 13.48 -3.81
CA ALA A 51 -19.09 14.60 -4.55
C ALA A 51 -18.01 15.66 -4.87
N VAL A 52 -17.14 15.96 -3.90
CA VAL A 52 -16.01 16.89 -4.08
C VAL A 52 -15.00 16.30 -5.06
N ASP A 53 -14.69 15.01 -4.95
CA ASP A 53 -13.71 14.35 -5.82
C ASP A 53 -14.25 14.19 -7.24
N ARG A 54 -15.55 13.94 -7.44
CA ARG A 54 -16.17 14.02 -8.76
C ARG A 54 -16.14 15.43 -9.36
N ALA A 55 -16.29 16.48 -8.53
CA ALA A 55 -16.13 17.85 -9.00
C ALA A 55 -14.69 18.15 -9.40
N ARG A 56 -13.70 17.67 -8.63
CA ARG A 56 -12.26 17.75 -8.96
C ARG A 56 -11.90 16.92 -10.19
N ALA A 57 -12.48 15.75 -10.37
CA ALA A 57 -12.19 14.83 -11.48
C ALA A 57 -12.38 15.49 -12.86
N ALA A 58 -13.31 16.45 -12.96
CA ALA A 58 -13.52 17.22 -14.18
C ALA A 58 -12.27 17.99 -14.63
N THR A 59 -11.44 18.45 -13.68
CA THR A 59 -10.22 19.24 -13.94
C THR A 59 -8.94 18.52 -13.56
N ALA A 60 -9.02 17.35 -12.91
CA ALA A 60 -7.85 16.62 -12.41
C ALA A 60 -6.98 16.12 -13.56
N ASP A 61 -5.68 16.43 -13.51
CA ASP A 61 -4.70 15.95 -14.48
C ASP A 61 -3.99 14.67 -14.02
N HIS A 62 -4.19 14.29 -12.75
CA HIS A 62 -3.49 13.19 -12.09
C HIS A 62 -4.35 12.55 -11.00
N TYR A 63 -4.15 11.26 -10.76
CA TYR A 63 -4.83 10.50 -9.71
C TYR A 63 -3.82 9.79 -8.82
N ILE A 64 -4.03 9.86 -7.52
CA ILE A 64 -3.29 9.11 -6.52
C ILE A 64 -4.21 8.08 -5.90
N VAL A 65 -3.72 6.85 -5.77
CA VAL A 65 -4.37 5.81 -4.98
C VAL A 65 -3.46 5.44 -3.82
N TYR A 66 -3.94 5.66 -2.60
CA TYR A 66 -3.22 5.30 -1.38
C TYR A 66 -3.60 3.90 -0.91
N LEU A 67 -2.59 3.06 -0.68
CA LEU A 67 -2.72 1.70 -0.16
C LEU A 67 -1.95 1.60 1.16
N SER A 68 -2.70 1.48 2.25
CA SER A 68 -2.17 1.53 3.61
C SER A 68 -1.39 0.27 4.04
N GLY A 69 -0.79 0.35 5.23
CA GLY A 69 0.02 -0.72 5.81
C GLY A 69 -0.79 -1.87 6.40
N ILE A 70 -0.12 -2.98 6.72
CA ILE A 70 -0.76 -4.22 7.20
C ILE A 70 -1.52 -4.07 8.53
N GLY A 71 -1.37 -2.92 9.21
CA GLY A 71 -2.06 -2.57 10.45
C GLY A 71 -3.56 -2.30 10.28
N ASP A 72 -4.00 -2.05 9.05
CA ASP A 72 -5.35 -1.61 8.76
C ASP A 72 -6.34 -2.76 8.66
N ILE A 73 -7.62 -2.44 8.89
CA ILE A 73 -8.72 -3.42 8.91
C ILE A 73 -9.71 -3.16 7.76
N SER A 74 -9.77 -1.93 7.27
CA SER A 74 -10.60 -1.46 6.15
C SER A 74 -10.03 -0.17 5.55
N GLY A 75 -10.57 0.28 4.41
CA GLY A 75 -10.15 1.53 3.75
C GLY A 75 -10.38 2.79 4.60
N ASP A 76 -11.30 2.72 5.57
CA ASP A 76 -11.66 3.85 6.43
C ASP A 76 -10.87 3.93 7.76
N THR A 77 -9.89 3.04 7.99
CA THR A 77 -9.19 2.93 9.29
C THR A 77 -7.79 3.54 9.30
N LEU A 78 -7.58 4.62 8.56
CA LEU A 78 -6.30 5.32 8.51
C LEU A 78 -5.87 5.85 9.89
N THR A 79 -4.58 5.77 10.18
CA THR A 79 -4.03 6.41 11.38
C THR A 79 -4.08 7.94 11.27
N GLN A 80 -4.05 8.63 12.41
CA GLN A 80 -4.02 10.10 12.42
C GLN A 80 -2.84 10.67 11.60
N GLY A 81 -1.69 10.00 11.62
CA GLY A 81 -0.52 10.39 10.83
C GLY A 81 -0.73 10.23 9.33
N GLU A 82 -1.40 9.15 8.89
CA GLU A 82 -1.76 8.95 7.49
C GLU A 82 -2.79 9.96 7.00
N ILE A 83 -3.77 10.31 7.85
CA ILE A 83 -4.74 11.37 7.55
C ILE A 83 -4.01 12.70 7.34
N VAL A 84 -3.12 13.09 8.26
CA VAL A 84 -2.30 14.30 8.13
C VAL A 84 -1.48 14.27 6.84
N PHE A 85 -0.84 13.14 6.54
CA PHE A 85 -0.07 12.96 5.32
C PHE A 85 -0.89 13.17 4.04
N LEU A 86 -2.06 12.54 3.94
CA LEU A 86 -2.91 12.61 2.75
C LEU A 86 -3.60 13.97 2.60
N ASP A 87 -4.03 14.59 3.72
CA ASP A 87 -4.68 15.90 3.69
C ASP A 87 -3.70 16.99 3.28
N GLU A 88 -2.46 16.95 3.78
CA GLU A 88 -1.41 17.88 3.35
C GLU A 88 -1.04 17.70 1.88
N LEU A 89 -0.95 16.46 1.38
CA LEU A 89 -0.75 16.22 -0.06
C LEU A 89 -1.91 16.76 -0.89
N ALA A 90 -3.16 16.53 -0.47
CA ALA A 90 -4.34 17.04 -1.17
C ALA A 90 -4.37 18.57 -1.22
N GLN A 91 -3.95 19.24 -0.14
CA GLN A 91 -3.84 20.70 -0.10
C GLN A 91 -2.77 21.24 -1.05
N ARG A 92 -1.62 20.57 -1.14
CA ARG A 92 -0.51 20.98 -2.03
C ARG A 92 -0.75 20.64 -3.50
N MET A 93 -1.71 19.77 -3.80
CA MET A 93 -1.96 19.24 -5.15
C MET A 93 -3.44 19.38 -5.54
N PRO A 94 -3.93 20.61 -5.77
CA PRO A 94 -5.35 20.86 -6.03
C PRO A 94 -5.87 20.21 -7.33
N ASP A 95 -5.00 19.96 -8.29
CA ASP A 95 -5.31 19.32 -9.58
C ASP A 95 -5.13 17.79 -9.57
N THR A 96 -5.03 17.19 -8.37
CA THR A 96 -4.90 15.74 -8.18
C THR A 96 -6.05 15.21 -7.33
N VAL A 97 -6.66 14.11 -7.76
CA VAL A 97 -7.65 13.37 -6.95
C VAL A 97 -6.92 12.31 -6.14
N ILE A 98 -7.08 12.33 -4.81
CA ILE A 98 -6.45 11.37 -3.90
C ILE A 98 -7.50 10.40 -3.36
N ILE A 99 -7.38 9.15 -3.78
CA ILE A 99 -8.26 8.04 -3.43
C ILE A 99 -7.64 7.31 -2.24
N ARG A 100 -8.38 7.24 -1.14
CA ARG A 100 -7.90 6.71 0.14
C ARG A 100 -8.82 5.66 0.78
N ASP A 101 -9.94 5.33 0.11
CA ASP A 101 -10.99 4.40 0.54
C ASP A 101 -10.75 2.96 0.05
N ILE A 102 -9.53 2.62 -0.39
CA ILE A 102 -9.20 1.28 -0.89
C ILE A 102 -8.48 0.49 0.18
N PHE A 103 -9.01 -0.69 0.54
CA PHE A 103 -8.35 -1.62 1.45
C PHE A 103 -7.49 -2.64 0.68
N PRO A 104 -6.14 -2.54 0.69
CA PRO A 104 -5.27 -3.38 -0.15
C PRO A 104 -5.24 -4.86 0.23
N TYR A 105 -5.71 -5.21 1.44
CA TYR A 105 -5.63 -6.58 1.96
C TYR A 105 -6.91 -7.39 1.76
N SER A 106 -7.92 -6.85 1.07
CA SER A 106 -9.12 -7.60 0.69
C SER A 106 -9.34 -7.47 -0.81
N MET A 107 -9.75 -8.56 -1.47
CA MET A 107 -10.23 -8.52 -2.86
C MET A 107 -11.71 -8.14 -2.93
N HIS A 108 -12.37 -8.05 -1.77
CA HIS A 108 -13.75 -7.63 -1.62
C HIS A 108 -13.76 -6.22 -1.01
N ASP A 109 -14.48 -5.29 -1.63
CA ASP A 109 -14.61 -3.87 -1.23
C ASP A 109 -15.25 -3.69 0.16
N LYS A 110 -15.64 -4.80 0.81
CA LYS A 110 -16.04 -4.86 2.21
C LYS A 110 -14.87 -5.48 2.97
N GLY A 111 -14.39 -4.81 4.01
CA GLY A 111 -13.36 -5.34 4.91
C GLY A 111 -13.73 -6.70 5.53
N LEU A 112 -12.92 -7.17 6.48
CA LEU A 112 -12.92 -8.54 7.01
C LEU A 112 -14.28 -9.11 7.49
N SER A 113 -15.29 -8.26 7.70
CA SER A 113 -16.65 -8.57 8.13
C SER A 113 -17.62 -8.98 7.01
N GLY A 114 -17.21 -8.90 5.75
CA GLY A 114 -18.14 -8.89 4.61
C GLY A 114 -18.80 -10.22 4.25
N GLN A 115 -18.09 -11.36 4.25
CA GLN A 115 -18.62 -12.67 3.84
C GLN A 115 -17.62 -13.82 4.14
N GLY A 116 -18.12 -14.97 4.62
CA GLY A 116 -17.35 -16.20 4.78
C GLY A 116 -17.64 -16.99 6.07
N PHE A 117 -17.15 -18.23 6.16
CA PHE A 117 -17.35 -19.14 7.31
C PHE A 117 -16.86 -18.56 8.65
N PHE A 118 -16.00 -17.52 8.60
CA PHE A 118 -15.39 -16.85 9.75
C PHE A 118 -15.83 -15.38 9.93
N ALA A 119 -16.87 -14.90 9.24
CA ALA A 119 -17.31 -13.50 9.32
C ALA A 119 -17.60 -13.04 10.78
N GLY A 120 -18.26 -13.89 11.58
CA GLY A 120 -18.53 -13.58 12.99
C GLY A 120 -17.28 -13.51 13.88
N LEU A 121 -16.22 -14.25 13.54
CA LEU A 121 -14.93 -14.14 14.23
C LEU A 121 -14.27 -12.80 13.90
N TRP A 122 -14.29 -12.39 12.63
CA TRP A 122 -13.71 -11.13 12.19
C TRP A 122 -14.48 -9.91 12.72
N ASP A 123 -15.81 -9.99 12.80
CA ASP A 123 -16.64 -9.00 13.50
C ASP A 123 -16.25 -8.85 14.97
N TRP A 124 -16.02 -9.97 15.65
CA TRP A 124 -15.55 -9.95 17.03
C TRP A 124 -14.15 -9.36 17.16
N VAL A 125 -13.23 -9.70 16.25
CA VAL A 125 -11.87 -9.14 16.18
C VAL A 125 -11.93 -7.63 15.97
N GLN A 126 -12.73 -7.14 15.02
CA GLN A 126 -12.87 -5.73 14.72
C GLN A 126 -13.45 -4.96 15.92
N LYS A 127 -14.56 -5.45 16.50
CA LYS A 127 -15.16 -4.86 17.72
C LYS A 127 -14.20 -4.89 18.91
N SER A 128 -13.34 -5.89 19.00
CA SER A 128 -12.36 -6.03 20.10
C SER A 128 -11.12 -5.16 19.90
N LYS A 129 -10.64 -4.94 18.66
CA LYS A 129 -9.56 -4.00 18.37
C LYS A 129 -9.99 -2.55 18.65
N ILE A 130 -11.22 -2.17 18.31
CA ILE A 130 -11.79 -0.86 18.66
C ILE A 130 -11.80 -0.64 20.18
N ARG A 131 -11.92 -1.72 20.96
CA ARG A 131 -11.84 -1.69 22.44
C ARG A 131 -10.41 -1.67 22.98
N GLY A 132 -9.39 -1.54 22.13
CA GLY A 132 -7.99 -1.43 22.51
C GLY A 132 -7.29 -2.76 22.81
N ASN A 133 -7.84 -3.89 22.37
CA ASN A 133 -7.21 -5.19 22.61
C ASN A 133 -6.08 -5.47 21.59
N GLU A 134 -4.88 -5.74 22.09
CA GLU A 134 -3.67 -6.00 21.29
C GLU A 134 -3.72 -7.33 20.52
N LEU A 135 -4.35 -8.37 21.08
CA LEU A 135 -4.39 -9.70 20.47
C LEU A 135 -5.18 -9.73 19.13
N PRO A 136 -6.40 -9.17 19.04
CA PRO A 136 -7.10 -8.96 17.77
C PRO A 136 -6.29 -8.15 16.74
N ALA A 137 -5.55 -7.13 17.18
CA ALA A 137 -4.71 -6.33 16.28
C ALA A 137 -3.57 -7.16 15.70
N LEU A 138 -2.89 -7.97 16.51
CA LEU A 138 -1.87 -8.89 16.05
C LEU A 138 -2.41 -9.89 15.02
N MET A 139 -3.62 -10.43 15.22
CA MET A 139 -4.24 -11.37 14.28
C MET A 139 -4.49 -10.74 12.91
N VAL A 140 -4.98 -9.50 12.86
CA VAL A 140 -5.16 -8.76 11.61
C VAL A 140 -3.82 -8.55 10.91
N ASN A 141 -2.79 -8.12 11.66
CA ASN A 141 -1.46 -7.89 11.11
C ASN A 141 -0.86 -9.17 10.49
N ILE A 142 -0.99 -10.31 11.19
CA ILE A 142 -0.51 -11.62 10.69
C ILE A 142 -1.24 -12.02 9.40
N ARG A 143 -2.57 -11.88 9.37
CA ARG A 143 -3.36 -12.22 8.18
C ARG A 143 -3.00 -11.32 7.01
N ASN A 144 -2.90 -10.01 7.22
CA ASN A 144 -2.50 -9.06 6.17
C ASN A 144 -1.07 -9.31 5.69
N MET A 145 -0.15 -9.67 6.59
CA MET A 145 1.20 -10.11 6.23
C MET A 145 1.19 -11.34 5.33
N PHE A 146 0.31 -12.32 5.59
CA PHE A 146 0.16 -13.45 4.67
C PHE A 146 -0.39 -13.04 3.30
N GLN A 147 -1.33 -12.09 3.24
CA GLN A 147 -1.80 -11.57 1.95
C GLN A 147 -0.69 -10.88 1.15
N VAL A 148 0.19 -10.13 1.81
CA VAL A 148 1.41 -9.60 1.19
C VAL A 148 2.29 -10.73 0.64
N GLY A 149 2.47 -11.81 1.42
CA GLY A 149 3.20 -13.00 1.00
C GLY A 149 2.57 -13.70 -0.21
N VAL A 150 1.23 -13.80 -0.25
CA VAL A 150 0.49 -14.36 -1.39
C VAL A 150 0.68 -13.49 -2.63
N SER A 151 0.52 -12.17 -2.52
CA SER A 151 0.76 -11.22 -3.61
C SER A 151 2.18 -11.32 -4.17
N ALA A 152 3.18 -11.51 -3.31
CA ALA A 152 4.58 -11.64 -3.70
C ALA A 152 4.94 -13.01 -4.32
N ASP A 153 4.14 -14.05 -4.09
CA ASP A 153 4.43 -15.39 -4.61
C ASP A 153 4.08 -15.49 -6.10
N PRO A 154 5.02 -15.84 -7.01
CA PRO A 154 4.73 -15.89 -8.44
C PRO A 154 3.65 -16.90 -8.87
N ARG A 155 3.29 -17.86 -8.00
CA ARG A 155 2.31 -18.92 -8.28
C ARG A 155 0.89 -18.50 -7.90
N TYR A 156 0.74 -17.82 -6.76
CA TYR A 156 -0.57 -17.41 -6.23
C TYR A 156 -0.87 -15.93 -6.43
N GLY A 157 0.19 -15.10 -6.46
CA GLY A 157 0.15 -13.66 -6.61
C GLY A 157 -0.65 -13.17 -7.82
N PRO A 158 -0.56 -13.78 -9.02
CA PRO A 158 -1.36 -13.32 -10.17
C PRO A 158 -2.86 -13.23 -9.89
N ILE A 159 -3.43 -14.17 -9.13
CA ILE A 159 -4.86 -14.15 -8.79
C ILE A 159 -5.17 -13.02 -7.82
N TYR A 160 -4.39 -12.91 -6.74
CA TYR A 160 -4.54 -11.87 -5.74
C TYR A 160 -4.39 -10.47 -6.36
N ASN A 161 -3.33 -10.30 -7.15
CA ASN A 161 -2.96 -9.04 -7.79
C ASN A 161 -4.00 -8.61 -8.84
N GLN A 162 -4.65 -9.56 -9.52
CA GLN A 162 -5.79 -9.24 -10.38
C GLN A 162 -6.96 -8.69 -9.56
N GLY A 163 -7.34 -9.35 -8.46
CA GLY A 163 -8.39 -8.84 -7.57
C GLY A 163 -8.07 -7.45 -7.01
N SER A 164 -6.82 -7.21 -6.57
CA SER A 164 -6.36 -5.88 -6.15
C SER A 164 -6.44 -4.85 -7.26
N SER A 165 -6.11 -5.21 -8.51
CA SER A 165 -6.21 -4.30 -9.65
C SER A 165 -7.67 -3.90 -9.96
N GLU A 166 -8.61 -4.84 -9.84
CA GLU A 166 -10.03 -4.56 -10.03
C GLU A 166 -10.57 -3.64 -8.91
N LEU A 167 -10.11 -3.83 -7.68
CA LEU A 167 -10.47 -2.95 -6.57
C LEU A 167 -9.97 -1.52 -6.80
N ILE A 168 -8.71 -1.36 -7.23
CA ILE A 168 -8.14 -0.06 -7.56
C ILE A 168 -8.89 0.58 -8.73
N LEU A 169 -9.22 -0.19 -9.78
CA LEU A 169 -10.01 0.28 -10.91
C LEU A 169 -11.39 0.78 -10.47
N ARG A 170 -12.09 0.03 -9.60
CA ARG A 170 -13.40 0.46 -9.08
C ARG A 170 -13.29 1.75 -8.28
N GLY A 171 -12.29 1.88 -7.42
CA GLY A 171 -12.03 3.14 -6.70
C GLY A 171 -11.76 4.31 -7.65
N LEU A 172 -10.89 4.12 -8.65
CA LEU A 172 -10.65 5.11 -9.70
C LEU A 172 -11.95 5.56 -10.38
N LEU A 173 -12.80 4.60 -10.78
CA LEU A 173 -14.09 4.89 -11.43
C LEU A 173 -15.07 5.62 -10.52
N ARG A 174 -15.18 5.23 -9.24
CA ARG A 174 -16.03 5.91 -8.24
C ARG A 174 -15.64 7.37 -8.08
N HIS A 175 -14.34 7.65 -8.11
CA HIS A 175 -13.74 8.98 -8.02
C HIS A 175 -13.61 9.69 -9.39
N GLY A 176 -14.32 9.20 -10.41
CA GLY A 176 -14.48 9.90 -11.69
C GLY A 176 -13.28 9.80 -12.64
N TYR A 177 -12.39 8.82 -12.48
CA TYR A 177 -11.32 8.57 -13.45
C TYR A 177 -11.92 8.25 -14.84
N PRO A 178 -11.61 9.04 -15.88
CA PRO A 178 -12.11 8.76 -17.22
C PRO A 178 -11.27 7.67 -17.89
N LEU A 179 -11.86 6.50 -18.14
CA LEU A 179 -11.18 5.40 -18.84
C LEU A 179 -10.70 5.82 -20.23
N GLY A 180 -9.50 5.36 -20.59
CA GLY A 180 -8.88 5.70 -21.87
C GLY A 180 -8.41 7.15 -21.99
N SER A 181 -8.51 7.95 -20.92
CA SER A 181 -8.02 9.35 -20.93
C SER A 181 -6.51 9.48 -21.01
N GLY A 182 -5.76 8.41 -20.68
CA GLY A 182 -4.32 8.44 -20.57
C GLY A 182 -3.80 9.26 -19.37
N LYS A 183 -4.70 9.73 -18.49
CA LYS A 183 -4.30 10.50 -17.30
C LYS A 183 -3.44 9.62 -16.37
N PRO A 184 -2.27 10.11 -15.95
CA PRO A 184 -1.35 9.35 -15.11
C PRO A 184 -1.96 8.98 -13.76
N VAL A 185 -1.59 7.81 -13.25
CA VAL A 185 -1.97 7.31 -11.93
C VAL A 185 -0.70 7.01 -11.10
N THR A 186 -0.63 7.55 -9.89
CA THR A 186 0.37 7.15 -8.89
C THR A 186 -0.25 6.25 -7.84
N LEU A 187 0.33 5.07 -7.62
CA LEU A 187 -0.01 4.25 -6.46
C LEU A 187 0.96 4.55 -5.32
N ILE A 188 0.48 4.99 -4.17
CA ILE A 188 1.28 5.19 -2.97
C ILE A 188 1.05 4.01 -2.03
N GLY A 189 2.08 3.21 -1.79
CA GLY A 189 1.99 2.01 -0.97
C GLY A 189 2.83 2.09 0.30
N TYR A 190 2.18 2.04 1.47
CA TYR A 190 2.86 1.98 2.76
C TYR A 190 3.12 0.53 3.19
N SER A 191 4.36 0.21 3.60
CA SER A 191 4.70 -1.12 4.13
C SER A 191 4.30 -2.26 3.16
N GLY A 192 3.44 -3.19 3.57
CA GLY A 192 2.87 -4.23 2.71
C GLY A 192 2.12 -3.70 1.49
N GLY A 193 1.53 -2.50 1.59
CA GLY A 193 0.84 -1.82 0.49
C GLY A 193 1.74 -1.53 -0.69
N GLY A 194 3.06 -1.43 -0.48
CA GLY A 194 4.04 -1.36 -1.56
C GLY A 194 4.02 -2.60 -2.45
N GLN A 195 3.97 -3.81 -1.87
CA GLN A 195 3.89 -5.06 -2.63
C GLN A 195 2.56 -5.17 -3.37
N ILE A 196 1.46 -4.81 -2.72
CA ILE A 196 0.14 -4.82 -3.37
C ILE A 196 0.09 -3.84 -4.54
N SER A 197 0.68 -2.64 -4.36
CA SER A 197 0.79 -1.62 -5.42
C SER A 197 1.51 -2.18 -6.64
N ILE A 198 2.73 -2.71 -6.47
CA ILE A 198 3.49 -3.23 -7.61
C ILE A 198 2.82 -4.46 -8.21
N GLY A 199 2.21 -5.34 -7.41
CA GLY A 199 1.51 -6.52 -7.90
C GLY A 199 0.33 -6.16 -8.80
N ALA A 200 -0.53 -5.25 -8.34
CA ALA A 200 -1.74 -4.83 -9.04
C ALA A 200 -1.45 -4.18 -10.41
N VAL A 201 -0.31 -3.50 -10.55
CA VAL A 201 0.10 -2.84 -11.80
C VAL A 201 0.15 -3.81 -12.98
N THR A 202 0.49 -5.08 -12.75
CA THR A 202 0.53 -6.14 -13.77
C THR A 202 -0.73 -6.15 -14.63
N PHE A 203 -1.89 -5.94 -14.00
CA PHE A 203 -3.20 -5.94 -14.67
C PHE A 203 -3.73 -4.53 -14.87
N LEU A 204 -3.59 -3.66 -13.86
CA LEU A 204 -4.15 -2.31 -13.87
C LEU A 204 -3.67 -1.49 -15.07
N LYS A 205 -2.38 -1.59 -15.43
CA LYS A 205 -1.80 -0.89 -16.60
C LYS A 205 -2.60 -1.13 -17.88
N HIS A 206 -3.01 -2.37 -18.10
CA HIS A 206 -3.77 -2.78 -19.28
C HIS A 206 -5.24 -2.40 -19.18
N MET A 207 -5.81 -2.37 -17.97
CA MET A 207 -7.20 -1.99 -17.74
C MET A 207 -7.45 -0.49 -17.99
N ILE A 208 -6.53 0.37 -17.56
CA ILE A 208 -6.69 1.83 -17.71
C ILE A 208 -5.98 2.41 -18.93
N ASN A 209 -4.98 1.70 -19.48
CA ASN A 209 -4.15 2.13 -20.59
C ASN A 209 -3.54 3.54 -20.40
N ALA A 210 -2.91 3.76 -19.24
CA ALA A 210 -2.33 5.05 -18.85
C ALA A 210 -0.95 4.89 -18.17
N PRO A 211 -0.13 5.94 -18.06
CA PRO A 211 1.10 5.92 -17.27
C PRO A 211 0.82 5.59 -15.80
N ILE A 212 1.59 4.65 -15.23
CA ILE A 212 1.49 4.28 -13.82
C ILE A 212 2.88 4.35 -13.20
N GLN A 213 2.99 5.03 -12.07
CA GLN A 213 4.16 5.00 -11.21
C GLN A 213 3.77 4.55 -9.80
N VAL A 214 4.76 4.08 -9.04
CA VAL A 214 4.57 3.69 -7.65
C VAL A 214 5.50 4.49 -6.75
N ILE A 215 4.96 5.04 -5.67
CA ILE A 215 5.73 5.57 -4.55
C ILE A 215 5.53 4.63 -3.36
N SER A 216 6.57 3.90 -3.02
CA SER A 216 6.58 3.01 -1.86
C SER A 216 7.17 3.74 -0.65
N ILE A 217 6.47 3.74 0.47
CA ILE A 217 6.95 4.28 1.75
C ILE A 217 7.22 3.12 2.70
N GLY A 218 8.49 2.89 3.05
CA GLY A 218 8.91 1.76 3.88
C GLY A 218 8.47 0.39 3.35
N GLY A 219 8.23 0.29 2.04
CA GLY A 219 7.54 -0.88 1.49
C GLY A 219 8.34 -2.17 1.58
N VAL A 220 7.61 -3.26 1.83
CA VAL A 220 8.16 -4.64 1.85
C VAL A 220 7.76 -5.32 0.55
N MET A 221 8.61 -5.18 -0.46
CA MET A 221 8.31 -5.58 -1.84
C MET A 221 9.24 -6.67 -2.34
N SER A 222 8.71 -7.56 -3.18
CA SER A 222 9.45 -8.57 -3.94
C SER A 222 9.87 -8.05 -5.32
N SER A 223 10.51 -8.89 -6.13
CA SER A 223 10.73 -8.61 -7.56
C SER A 223 9.50 -8.98 -8.40
N ASP A 224 8.35 -8.34 -8.12
CA ASP A 224 7.10 -8.60 -8.82
C ASP A 224 7.20 -8.31 -10.34
N ARG A 225 6.39 -8.99 -11.16
CA ARG A 225 6.31 -8.71 -12.60
C ARG A 225 5.72 -7.34 -12.89
N GLY A 226 4.88 -6.82 -12.02
CA GLY A 226 4.27 -5.49 -12.19
C GLY A 226 5.29 -4.35 -12.34
N ILE A 227 6.50 -4.51 -11.79
CA ILE A 227 7.62 -3.57 -11.97
C ILE A 227 7.96 -3.35 -13.45
N GLN A 228 7.73 -4.34 -14.32
CA GLN A 228 8.01 -4.23 -15.75
C GLN A 228 7.08 -3.26 -16.48
N TYR A 229 5.92 -2.95 -15.89
CA TYR A 229 4.88 -2.11 -16.49
C TYR A 229 4.82 -0.70 -15.87
N LEU A 230 5.66 -0.44 -14.87
CA LEU A 230 5.80 0.88 -14.24
C LEU A 230 6.67 1.79 -15.09
N GLU A 231 6.24 3.05 -15.18
CA GLU A 231 7.13 4.12 -15.65
C GLU A 231 8.30 4.27 -14.67
N HIS A 232 7.98 4.31 -13.36
CA HIS A 232 8.98 4.42 -12.30
C HIS A 232 8.49 3.85 -10.96
N LEU A 233 9.42 3.32 -10.16
CA LEU A 233 9.22 2.97 -8.75
C LEU A 233 10.12 3.84 -7.88
N TYR A 234 9.54 4.74 -7.10
CA TYR A 234 10.24 5.49 -6.06
C TYR A 234 10.05 4.77 -4.72
N HIS A 235 11.13 4.38 -4.07
CA HIS A 235 11.11 3.74 -2.76
C HIS A 235 11.70 4.68 -1.72
N LEU A 236 10.82 5.30 -0.94
CA LEU A 236 11.17 6.13 0.21
C LEU A 236 11.36 5.23 1.43
N TYR A 237 12.52 5.32 2.09
CA TYR A 237 12.83 4.45 3.22
C TYR A 237 13.54 5.20 4.36
N GLY A 238 13.31 4.74 5.58
CA GLY A 238 14.02 5.18 6.77
C GLY A 238 15.28 4.36 7.03
N ASP A 239 16.35 5.00 7.48
CA ASP A 239 17.62 4.34 7.79
C ASP A 239 17.52 3.42 9.01
N LYS A 240 16.54 3.64 9.89
CA LYS A 240 16.27 2.81 11.07
C LYS A 240 15.16 1.79 10.84
N ASP A 241 14.47 1.85 9.71
CA ASP A 241 13.45 0.87 9.35
C ASP A 241 14.11 -0.50 9.07
N VAL A 242 13.97 -1.42 10.02
CA VAL A 242 14.44 -2.80 9.90
C VAL A 242 13.48 -3.68 9.10
N VAL A 243 12.21 -3.31 9.02
CA VAL A 243 11.16 -4.10 8.36
C VAL A 243 11.35 -4.04 6.85
N GLN A 244 11.55 -2.86 6.27
CA GLN A 244 11.83 -2.72 4.84
C GLN A 244 13.12 -3.46 4.44
N LYS A 245 14.17 -3.36 5.28
CA LYS A 245 15.45 -4.04 5.04
C LYS A 245 15.29 -5.55 5.04
N LEU A 246 14.54 -6.08 6.01
CA LEU A 246 14.24 -7.50 6.08
C LEU A 246 13.49 -7.97 4.84
N GLY A 247 12.57 -7.17 4.30
CA GLY A 247 11.91 -7.44 3.02
C GLY A 247 12.89 -7.68 1.88
N ALA A 248 13.88 -6.79 1.71
CA ALA A 248 14.90 -6.93 0.67
C ALA A 248 15.77 -8.20 0.83
N ILE A 249 15.99 -8.63 2.08
CA ILE A 249 16.72 -9.88 2.38
C ILE A 249 15.85 -11.11 2.11
N MET A 250 14.60 -11.12 2.54
CA MET A 250 13.72 -12.28 2.43
C MET A 250 13.35 -12.60 0.99
N TYR A 251 13.19 -11.58 0.13
CA TYR A 251 12.91 -11.77 -1.29
C TYR A 251 14.19 -11.98 -2.07
N SER A 252 14.63 -13.24 -2.18
CA SER A 252 15.85 -13.63 -2.92
C SER A 252 15.89 -13.14 -4.37
N SER A 253 14.73 -12.91 -4.99
CA SER A 253 14.62 -12.32 -6.33
C SER A 253 15.10 -10.86 -6.40
N ARG A 254 15.25 -10.16 -5.27
CA ARG A 254 15.87 -8.82 -5.20
C ARG A 254 17.38 -8.85 -5.04
N TRP A 255 17.98 -10.02 -4.80
CA TRP A 255 19.42 -10.12 -4.59
C TRP A 255 20.17 -9.90 -5.90
N SER A 256 21.36 -9.29 -5.82
CA SER A 256 22.19 -8.96 -6.98
C SER A 256 22.60 -10.18 -7.82
N ILE A 257 22.61 -11.37 -7.23
CA ILE A 257 22.88 -12.65 -7.92
C ILE A 257 21.75 -13.08 -8.88
N MET A 258 20.60 -12.41 -8.85
CA MET A 258 19.45 -12.65 -9.72
C MET A 258 19.29 -11.53 -10.76
N PRO A 259 20.25 -11.29 -11.67
CA PRO A 259 20.30 -10.08 -12.50
C PRO A 259 19.13 -9.93 -13.48
N LYS A 260 18.42 -11.03 -13.78
CA LYS A 260 17.26 -11.06 -14.69
C LYS A 260 15.92 -10.89 -13.98
N SER A 261 15.93 -10.64 -12.67
CA SER A 261 14.69 -10.35 -11.96
C SER A 261 14.13 -9.00 -12.41
N SER A 262 12.80 -8.82 -12.33
CA SER A 262 12.16 -7.54 -12.66
C SER A 262 12.78 -6.38 -11.88
N TRP A 263 13.11 -6.60 -10.60
CA TRP A 263 13.74 -5.62 -9.72
C TRP A 263 15.11 -5.20 -10.23
N ASN A 264 16.02 -6.15 -10.46
CA ASN A 264 17.40 -5.85 -10.87
C ASN A 264 17.46 -5.29 -12.28
N THR A 265 16.57 -5.75 -13.17
CA THR A 265 16.44 -5.20 -14.53
C THR A 265 15.99 -3.73 -14.47
N ALA A 266 14.91 -3.43 -13.73
CA ALA A 266 14.42 -2.06 -13.59
C ALA A 266 15.39 -1.14 -12.86
N THR A 267 16.15 -1.65 -11.88
CA THR A 267 17.22 -0.89 -11.21
C THR A 267 18.31 -0.52 -12.22
N LYS A 268 18.76 -1.49 -13.03
CA LYS A 268 19.78 -1.23 -14.07
C LYS A 268 19.30 -0.25 -15.14
N GLU A 269 18.01 -0.25 -15.45
CA GLU A 269 17.38 0.68 -16.39
C GLU A 269 17.10 2.07 -15.77
N GLY A 270 17.40 2.28 -14.48
CA GLY A 270 17.15 3.54 -13.80
C GLY A 270 15.68 3.80 -13.46
N ARG A 271 14.80 2.79 -13.57
CA ARG A 271 13.35 2.88 -13.27
C ARG A 271 13.01 2.63 -11.80
N ILE A 272 14.02 2.45 -10.95
CA ILE A 272 13.87 2.35 -9.49
C ILE A 272 14.77 3.39 -8.83
N SER A 273 14.18 4.26 -8.01
CA SER A 273 14.93 5.18 -7.15
C SER A 273 14.74 4.77 -5.70
N GLN A 274 15.83 4.77 -4.93
CA GLN A 274 15.79 4.54 -3.50
C GLN A 274 16.19 5.83 -2.80
N ILE A 275 15.30 6.38 -1.98
CA ILE A 275 15.45 7.70 -1.36
C ILE A 275 15.38 7.52 0.15
N SER A 276 16.51 7.78 0.83
CA SER A 276 16.54 7.79 2.29
C SER A 276 15.83 9.03 2.83
N LEU A 277 14.99 8.82 3.84
CA LEU A 277 14.33 9.87 4.63
C LEU A 277 15.08 10.17 5.94
N GLY A 278 16.28 9.59 6.12
CA GLY A 278 17.08 9.75 7.32
C GLY A 278 16.65 8.80 8.44
N PRO A 279 16.81 9.18 9.73
CA PRO A 279 16.72 8.27 10.88
C PRO A 279 15.27 7.96 11.31
N ILE A 280 14.42 7.60 10.35
CA ILE A 280 13.01 7.19 10.52
C ILE A 280 12.93 5.67 10.71
N ASP A 281 12.06 5.22 11.63
CA ASP A 281 11.72 3.81 11.86
C ASP A 281 10.50 3.40 11.00
N HIS A 282 10.06 2.15 11.06
CA HIS A 282 8.91 1.69 10.29
C HIS A 282 7.59 2.30 10.80
N ASN A 283 7.28 2.08 12.09
CA ASN A 283 5.97 2.38 12.68
C ASN A 283 6.07 3.30 13.91
N GLY A 284 4.91 3.78 14.36
CA GLY A 284 4.75 4.49 15.64
C GLY A 284 5.19 5.95 15.58
N ALA A 285 5.42 6.55 16.75
CA ALA A 285 5.72 7.97 16.88
C ALA A 285 7.02 8.40 16.17
N VAL A 286 7.94 7.47 15.92
CA VAL A 286 9.19 7.67 15.16
C VAL A 286 9.14 7.03 13.76
N GLY A 287 7.98 6.54 13.34
CA GLY A 287 7.74 5.96 12.02
C GLY A 287 7.46 7.02 10.96
N TYR A 288 7.21 6.60 9.71
CA TYR A 288 7.01 7.51 8.58
C TYR A 288 5.89 8.53 8.77
N PHE A 289 4.85 8.16 9.51
CA PHE A 289 3.68 9.01 9.79
C PHE A 289 3.66 9.54 11.23
N GLY A 290 4.81 9.52 11.92
CA GLY A 290 4.93 10.05 13.28
C GLY A 290 4.75 11.57 13.32
N THR A 291 3.75 12.04 14.08
CA THR A 291 3.44 13.47 14.25
C THR A 291 4.08 14.10 15.49
N GLU A 292 4.46 13.28 16.48
CA GLU A 292 4.84 13.73 17.83
C GLU A 292 6.37 13.80 18.05
N ARG A 293 7.16 13.23 17.14
CA ARG A 293 8.62 13.21 17.22
C ARG A 293 9.21 13.95 16.04
N TYR A 294 10.34 14.59 16.30
CA TYR A 294 10.99 15.51 15.39
C TYR A 294 12.40 15.05 15.07
N LEU A 295 12.78 15.22 13.82
CA LEU A 295 14.13 15.07 13.31
C LEU A 295 15.01 16.21 13.84
N ALA A 296 16.33 16.06 13.70
CA ALA A 296 17.30 17.05 14.18
C ALA A 296 17.13 18.44 13.54
N ASN A 297 16.52 18.51 12.35
CA ASN A 297 16.22 19.75 11.63
C ASN A 297 14.89 20.40 12.07
N GLY A 298 14.20 19.84 13.06
CA GLY A 298 12.94 20.37 13.59
C GLY A 298 11.67 19.93 12.85
N GLN A 299 11.78 19.23 11.72
CA GLN A 299 10.62 18.63 11.05
C GLN A 299 10.14 17.39 11.82
N SER A 300 8.83 17.22 11.93
CA SER A 300 8.24 15.93 12.32
C SER A 300 8.52 14.86 11.27
N HIS A 301 8.37 13.59 11.65
CA HIS A 301 8.61 12.49 10.71
C HIS A 301 7.57 12.49 9.56
N VAL A 302 6.30 12.80 9.86
CA VAL A 302 5.26 12.92 8.83
C VAL A 302 5.55 14.07 7.87
N GLU A 303 6.03 15.23 8.34
CA GLU A 303 6.40 16.35 7.48
C GLU A 303 7.51 15.96 6.52
N LYS A 304 8.50 15.18 6.99
CA LYS A 304 9.57 14.68 6.13
C LYS A 304 9.05 13.75 5.04
N SER A 305 8.12 12.86 5.39
CA SER A 305 7.49 11.94 4.43
C SER A 305 6.62 12.70 3.41
N ILE A 306 5.86 13.71 3.83
CA ILE A 306 5.06 14.59 2.94
C ILE A 306 5.98 15.30 1.97
N GLU A 307 7.04 15.95 2.46
CA GLU A 307 8.01 16.70 1.65
C GLU A 307 8.63 15.80 0.58
N ALA A 308 9.18 14.65 0.96
CA ALA A 308 9.82 13.74 0.02
C ALA A 308 8.82 13.17 -1.01
N THR A 309 7.59 12.86 -0.59
CA THR A 309 6.55 12.36 -1.51
C THR A 309 6.13 13.44 -2.51
N PHE A 310 5.90 14.65 -2.01
CA PHE A 310 5.54 15.80 -2.85
C PHE A 310 6.66 16.13 -3.86
N ASP A 311 7.92 16.14 -3.42
CA ASP A 311 9.07 16.35 -4.28
C ASP A 311 9.11 15.31 -5.42
N VAL A 312 8.93 14.03 -5.10
CA VAL A 312 8.84 12.97 -6.13
C VAL A 312 7.70 13.23 -7.10
N LEU A 313 6.51 13.54 -6.60
CA LEU A 313 5.33 13.78 -7.42
C LEU A 313 5.51 14.95 -8.40
N VAL A 314 6.10 16.05 -7.93
CA VAL A 314 6.41 17.23 -8.76
C VAL A 314 7.44 16.91 -9.84
N HIS A 315 8.50 16.18 -9.50
CA HIS A 315 9.62 15.93 -10.42
C HIS A 315 9.41 14.73 -11.35
N SER A 316 8.45 13.85 -11.03
CA SER A 316 8.12 12.68 -11.86
C SER A 316 7.50 13.02 -13.22
N GLY A 317 7.05 14.27 -13.42
CA GLY A 317 6.37 14.69 -14.64
C GLY A 317 4.92 14.20 -14.78
N PHE A 318 4.41 13.49 -13.76
CA PHE A 318 3.02 13.01 -13.71
C PHE A 318 2.02 14.11 -13.29
N THR A 319 2.52 15.21 -12.73
CA THR A 319 1.70 16.29 -12.20
C THR A 319 2.09 17.63 -12.80
N ARG A 320 1.09 18.45 -13.13
CA ARG A 320 1.29 19.86 -13.46
C ARG A 320 1.10 20.68 -12.19
N VAL A 321 2.04 20.61 -11.26
CA VAL A 321 1.95 21.47 -10.07
C VAL A 321 2.17 22.91 -10.51
N LEU A 322 1.15 23.75 -10.38
CA LEU A 322 1.29 25.19 -10.55
C LEU A 322 2.32 25.66 -9.52
N ALA A 323 3.44 26.19 -9.99
CA ALA A 323 4.59 26.64 -9.21
C ALA A 323 4.25 27.80 -8.26
N ARG A 324 3.51 27.51 -7.20
CA ARG A 324 3.35 28.34 -6.03
C ARG A 324 3.91 27.52 -4.87
N ASP A 325 5.08 27.93 -4.41
CA ASP A 325 5.71 27.45 -3.17
C ASP A 325 6.44 26.10 -3.18
N VAL A 326 7.19 25.77 -4.25
CA VAL A 326 8.23 24.71 -4.16
C VAL A 326 9.52 25.34 -3.60
N PRO A 327 9.96 25.02 -2.36
CA PRO A 327 11.24 25.48 -1.85
C PRO A 327 12.38 24.83 -2.66
N THR A 328 13.33 25.63 -3.12
CA THR A 328 14.46 25.25 -3.98
C THR A 328 15.57 24.45 -3.25
N GLY A 329 15.20 23.54 -2.36
CA GLY A 329 16.09 22.71 -1.57
C GLY A 329 15.91 21.20 -1.80
N SER A 330 15.65 20.79 -3.05
CA SER A 330 15.40 19.39 -3.39
C SER A 330 16.62 18.50 -3.16
N LEU A 331 16.36 17.32 -2.60
CA LEU A 331 17.34 16.27 -2.34
C LEU A 331 18.14 15.96 -3.61
N PRO A 332 19.50 15.93 -3.57
CA PRO A 332 20.28 15.53 -4.72
C PRO A 332 19.97 14.06 -5.03
N TYR A 333 19.36 13.82 -6.18
CA TYR A 333 19.15 12.48 -6.73
C TYR A 333 20.52 11.87 -6.99
N GLN A 334 21.01 11.03 -6.07
CA GLN A 334 22.20 10.23 -6.31
C GLN A 334 21.79 8.95 -7.04
N SER A 335 21.92 8.99 -8.37
CA SER A 335 22.05 7.78 -9.17
C SER A 335 23.37 7.08 -8.81
N PRO A 336 23.38 5.77 -8.49
CA PRO A 336 24.57 4.96 -8.71
C PRO A 336 24.83 4.71 -10.21
#